data_AF-A0A8I1HU84-F1
#
_entry.id   AF-A0A8I1HU84-F1
#
_cell.length_a   1.000
_cell.length_b   1.000
_cell.length_c   1.000
_cell.angle_alpha   90.00
_cell.angle_beta   90.00
_cell.angle_gamma   90.00
#
_symmetry.space_group_name_H-M   'P 1'
#
loop_
_entity.id
_entity.type
_entity.pdbx_description
1 polymer ?
#
loop_
_entity_poly.entity_id
_entity_poly.type
_entity_poly.pdbx_seq_one_letter_code
_entity_poly.pdbx_strand_id
1 'polypeptide(L)' 'MSNTISLMGGKSVHCINEQQMQEGLRLAKNDPESSPRIQRLVTMAEAELTRNERAALAFKLISDLKTA' A
#
# COMPACT_ATOMS: atom_id res chain seq x y z
N MET A 1 6.00 -18.72 -21.53
CA MET A 1 6.43 -17.33 -21.26
C MET A 1 5.36 -16.69 -20.41
N SER A 2 5.59 -16.59 -19.09
CA SER A 2 4.61 -16.02 -18.16
C SER A 2 4.60 -14.50 -18.35
N ASN A 3 3.57 -13.99 -19.00
CA ASN A 3 3.42 -12.59 -19.32
C ASN A 3 2.89 -11.85 -18.07
N THR A 4 3.78 -11.58 -17.11
CA THR A 4 3.42 -10.93 -15.85
C THR A 4 3.11 -9.45 -16.12
N ILE A 5 1.83 -9.11 -16.23
CA ILE A 5 1.37 -7.74 -16.39
C ILE A 5 1.87 -6.91 -15.19
N SER A 6 2.54 -5.79 -15.45
CA SER A 6 2.96 -4.86 -14.39
C SER A 6 1.73 -4.22 -13.74
N LEU A 7 1.51 -4.51 -12.45
CA LEU A 7 0.37 -3.96 -11.69
C LEU A 7 0.42 -2.44 -11.51
N MET A 8 1.61 -1.85 -11.69
CA MET A 8 1.80 -0.38 -11.62
C MET A 8 1.88 0.28 -13.01
N GLY A 9 1.70 -0.48 -14.09
CA GLY A 9 1.81 0.01 -15.48
C GLY A 9 0.45 0.05 -16.17
N GLY A 10 -0.21 1.20 -16.15
CA GLY A 10 -1.48 1.43 -16.83
C GLY A 10 -2.24 2.59 -16.20
N LYS A 11 -2.92 3.40 -17.02
CA LYS A 11 -3.70 4.59 -16.61
C LYS A 11 -4.97 4.22 -15.84
N SER A 12 -4.85 3.58 -14.69
CA SER A 12 -5.96 3.42 -13.75
C SER A 12 -5.66 4.25 -12.52
N VAL A 13 -6.18 5.47 -12.52
CA VAL A 13 -6.06 6.40 -11.40
C VAL A 13 -7.15 6.05 -10.41
N HIS A 14 -6.84 5.26 -9.38
CA HIS A 14 -7.62 5.35 -8.16
C HIS A 14 -7.33 6.72 -7.55
N CYS A 15 -8.30 7.63 -7.63
CA CYS A 15 -8.19 8.94 -7.00
C CYS A 15 -8.24 8.77 -5.48
N ILE A 16 -7.07 8.64 -4.84
CA ILE A 16 -6.93 8.97 -3.42
C ILE A 16 -6.80 10.49 -3.38
N ASN A 17 -7.69 11.18 -2.66
CA ASN A 17 -7.56 12.63 -2.55
C ASN A 17 -6.30 12.98 -1.72
N GLU A 18 -5.73 14.17 -1.96
CA GLU A 18 -4.45 14.57 -1.34
C GLU A 18 -4.51 14.57 0.19
N GLN A 19 -5.65 14.93 0.78
CA GLN A 19 -5.84 14.95 2.24
C GLN A 19 -5.80 13.55 2.85
N GLN A 20 -6.46 12.56 2.22
CA GLN A 20 -6.43 11.17 2.63
C GLN A 20 -5.02 10.58 2.53
N MET A 21 -4.30 10.93 1.45
CA MET A 21 -2.91 10.53 1.29
C MET A 21 -2.03 11.16 2.39
N GLN A 22 -2.18 12.45 2.65
CA GLN A 22 -1.42 13.14 3.70
C GLN A 22 -1.69 12.57 5.09
N GLU A 23 -2.95 12.29 5.43
CA GLU A 23 -3.28 11.72 6.74
C GLU A 23 -2.78 10.28 6.88
N GLY A 24 -2.89 9.47 5.82
CA GLY A 24 -2.30 8.14 5.78
C GLY A 24 -0.77 8.17 5.99
N LEU A 25 -0.09 9.12 5.36
CA LEU A 25 1.35 9.33 5.56
C LEU A 25 1.68 9.86 6.96
N ARG A 26 0.85 10.74 7.53
CA ARG A 26 1.01 11.22 8.91
C ARG A 26 0.91 10.05 9.90
N LEU A 27 -0.08 9.18 9.76
CA LEU A 27 -0.22 7.98 10.60
C LEU A 27 0.97 7.04 10.45
N ALA A 28 1.41 6.79 9.21
CA ALA A 28 2.51 5.88 8.93
C ALA A 28 3.88 6.39 9.40
N LYS A 29 4.08 7.71 9.50
CA LYS A 29 5.40 8.31 9.76
C LYS A 29 5.49 9.05 11.08
N ASN A 30 4.47 9.81 11.44
CA ASN A 30 4.55 10.85 12.48
C ASN A 30 3.73 10.51 13.74
N ASP A 31 2.81 9.54 13.66
CA ASP A 31 1.98 9.16 14.81
C ASP A 31 2.77 8.30 15.81
N PRO A 32 2.92 8.71 17.08
CA PRO A 32 3.82 8.03 18.03
C PRO A 32 3.38 6.60 18.38
N GLU A 33 2.09 6.29 18.26
CA GLU A 33 1.55 4.96 18.55
C GLU A 33 1.50 4.08 17.30
N SER A 34 1.00 4.63 16.20
CA SER A 34 0.74 3.89 14.97
C SER A 34 1.98 3.73 14.09
N SER A 35 2.84 4.75 14.01
CA SER A 35 4.01 4.78 13.13
C SER A 35 4.95 3.60 13.36
N PRO A 36 5.34 3.22 14.61
CA PRO A 36 6.23 2.07 14.83
C PRO A 36 5.66 0.75 14.29
N ARG A 37 4.34 0.54 14.43
CA ARG A 37 3.67 -0.68 13.96
C ARG A 37 3.54 -0.71 12.45
N ILE A 38 3.12 0.41 11.85
CA ILE A 38 2.96 0.53 10.40
C ILE A 38 4.31 0.37 9.71
N GLN A 39 5.35 1.07 10.17
CA GLN A 39 6.68 0.97 9.57
C GLN A 39 7.26 -0.45 9.70
N ARG A 40 7.08 -1.12 10.84
CA ARG A 40 7.51 -2.51 11.00
C ARG A 40 6.89 -3.42 9.93
N LEU A 41 5.58 -3.31 9.70
CA LEU A 41 4.87 -4.13 8.71
C LEU A 41 5.27 -3.77 7.27
N VAL A 42 5.52 -2.49 6.99
CA VAL A 42 6.07 -2.06 5.70
C VAL A 42 7.44 -2.70 5.47
N THR A 43 8.37 -2.57 6.43
CA THR A 43 9.71 -3.17 6.32
C THR A 43 9.66 -4.68 6.10
N MET A 44 8.77 -5.39 6.80
CA MET A 44 8.57 -6.82 6.57
C MET A 44 8.09 -7.11 5.14
N ALA A 45 7.11 -6.37 4.65
CA ALA A 45 6.62 -6.52 3.28
C ALA A 45 7.72 -6.18 2.24
N GLU A 46 8.61 -5.23 2.51
CA GLU A 46 9.74 -4.92 1.62
C GLU A 46 10.81 -6.00 1.60
N ALA A 47 11.01 -6.72 2.71
CA ALA A 47 11.95 -7.81 2.82
C ALA A 47 11.43 -9.12 2.20
N GLU A 48 10.13 -9.38 2.30
CA GLU A 48 9.53 -10.67 1.94
C GLU A 48 8.88 -10.68 0.54
N LEU A 49 8.45 -9.53 0.03
CA LEU A 49 7.62 -9.46 -1.17
C LEU A 49 8.32 -8.72 -2.32
N THR A 50 8.16 -9.25 -3.54
CA THR A 50 8.53 -8.55 -4.75
C THR A 50 7.71 -7.26 -4.93
N ARG A 51 8.13 -6.39 -5.85
CA ARG A 51 7.40 -5.15 -6.17
C ARG A 51 5.94 -5.40 -6.55
N ASN A 52 5.67 -6.44 -7.34
CA ASN A 52 4.30 -6.77 -7.75
C ASN A 52 3.49 -7.37 -6.60
N GLU A 53 4.10 -8.18 -5.74
CA GLU A 53 3.41 -8.72 -4.56
C GLU A 53 3.08 -7.63 -3.53
N ARG A 54 3.96 -6.64 -3.34
CA ARG A 54 3.64 -5.44 -2.53
C ARG A 54 2.46 -4.67 -3.10
N ALA A 55 2.42 -4.48 -4.43
CA ALA A 55 1.27 -3.84 -5.08
C ALA A 55 -0.02 -4.66 -4.91
N ALA A 56 0.05 -5.98 -5.05
CA ALA A 56 -1.09 -6.89 -4.83
C ALA A 56 -1.59 -6.82 -3.38
N LEU A 57 -0.69 -6.82 -2.39
CA LEU A 57 -1.03 -6.65 -0.98
C LEU A 57 -1.76 -5.33 -0.73
N ALA A 58 -1.23 -4.22 -1.27
CA ALA A 58 -1.88 -2.91 -1.14
C ALA A 58 -3.29 -2.91 -1.74
N PHE A 59 -3.49 -3.48 -2.93
CA PHE A 59 -4.81 -3.59 -3.55
C PHE A 59 -5.77 -4.47 -2.76
N LYS A 60 -5.29 -5.60 -2.20
CA LYS A 60 -6.11 -6.48 -1.37
C LYS A 60 -6.61 -5.75 -0.11
N LEU A 61 -5.71 -5.05 0.59
CA LEU A 61 -6.07 -4.27 1.79
C LEU A 61 -7.12 -3.20 1.47
N ILE A 62 -6.95 -2.45 0.36
CA ILE A 62 -7.92 -1.44 -0.08
C ILE A 62 -9.27 -2.09 -0.42
N SER A 63 -9.27 -3.22 -1.12
CA SER A 63 -10.49 -3.94 -1.49
C SER A 63 -11.28 -4.40 -0.25
N ASP A 64 -10.57 -4.91 0.76
CA ASP A 64 -11.18 -5.40 1.99
C ASP A 64 -11.80 -4.25 2.81
N LEU A 65 -11.11 -3.11 2.91
CA LEU A 65 -11.61 -1.92 3.60
C LEU A 65 -12.87 -1.31 2.97
N LYS A 66 -13.15 -1.60 1.69
CA LYS A 66 -14.37 -1.15 1.01
C LYS A 66 -15.57 -2.08 1.22
N THR A 67 -15.31 -3.32 1.65
CA THR A 67 -16.33 -4.36 1.82
C THR A 67 -16.71 -4.55 3.31
N ALA A 68 -15.89 -4.03 4.22
CA ALA A 68 -16.17 -3.91 5.65
C ALA A 68 -17.02 -2.67 5.95
#